data_AF-A0A8T5MZY7-F1
#
_entry.id   AF-A0A8T5MZY7-F1
#
_cell.length_a   1.000
_cell.length_b   1.000
_cell.length_c   1.000
_cell.angle_alpha   90.00
_cell.angle_beta   90.00
_cell.angle_gamma   90.00
#
_symmetry.space_group_name_H-M   'P 1'
#
loop_
_entity.id
_entity.type
_entity.pdbx_description
1 polymer ?
#
loop_
_entity_poly.entity_id
_entity_poly.type
_entity_poly.pdbx_seq_one_letter_code
_entity_poly.pdbx_strand_id
1 'polypeptide(L)'
;MKREVFISLIFLLVVSGLVNAGCMDDDGGKDIYTEGSATFKGDDGIIIHITSDSCAIKIEERQSENGAEYLQGLLSCNGSNCYVLEGYCSEYQDSFIDAREFIKCPNECKNGACLEETDNIKTCILEPGKAYYPGTEKCCGDLKSIFGSELEDGRCWCTEEDNSCVGAPICAPCGNGECENEYGEDKCNCPEDCSLSDVECELISLRKDGNYCSYNKEWEKQKKVSAECENNFECKSNVCISGECISEGLIKKILNWFKKLFFGE
;
A
#
# COMPACT_ATOMS: atom_id res chain seq x y z
N MET A 1 -74.38 62.67 9.96
CA MET A 1 -73.88 61.36 9.47
C MET A 1 -73.04 61.63 8.22
N LYS A 2 -71.73 61.85 8.39
CA LYS A 2 -70.79 62.02 7.26
C LYS A 2 -70.16 60.65 6.98
N ARG A 3 -70.40 60.10 5.79
CA ARG A 3 -69.74 58.88 5.30
C ARG A 3 -68.48 59.32 4.56
N GLU A 4 -67.33 59.03 5.12
CA GLU A 4 -66.07 59.16 4.40
C GLU A 4 -65.80 57.89 3.61
N VAL A 5 -65.54 58.06 2.32
CA VAL A 5 -65.23 56.99 1.36
C VAL A 5 -63.71 56.81 1.35
N PHE A 6 -63.22 55.71 1.90
CA PHE A 6 -61.82 55.31 1.76
C PHE A 6 -61.59 54.70 0.38
N ILE A 7 -60.97 55.45 -0.53
CA ILE A 7 -60.47 54.93 -1.81
C ILE A 7 -59.12 54.27 -1.53
N SER A 8 -59.09 52.94 -1.54
CA SER A 8 -57.85 52.16 -1.45
C SER A 8 -57.16 52.16 -2.81
N LEU A 9 -56.11 52.98 -2.95
CA LEU A 9 -55.21 52.94 -4.11
C LEU A 9 -54.29 51.71 -3.97
N ILE A 10 -54.59 50.66 -4.72
CA ILE A 10 -53.69 49.52 -4.90
C ILE A 10 -52.62 49.94 -5.92
N PHE A 11 -51.41 50.21 -5.44
CA PHE A 11 -50.22 50.35 -6.29
C PHE A 11 -49.84 48.96 -6.82
N LEU A 12 -50.13 48.70 -8.10
CA LEU A 12 -49.60 47.55 -8.83
C LEU A 12 -48.12 47.82 -9.15
N LEU A 13 -47.24 47.29 -8.31
CA LEU A 13 -45.80 47.22 -8.57
C LEU A 13 -45.58 46.16 -9.65
N VAL A 14 -45.48 46.60 -10.91
CA VAL A 14 -44.97 45.76 -12.00
C VAL A 14 -43.46 45.68 -11.81
N VAL A 15 -42.99 44.62 -11.15
CA VAL A 15 -41.57 44.30 -11.11
C VAL A 15 -41.21 43.72 -12.47
N SER A 16 -40.77 44.57 -13.40
CA SER A 16 -40.09 44.12 -14.61
C SER A 16 -38.73 43.56 -14.19
N GLY A 17 -38.66 42.26 -13.91
CA GLY A 17 -37.39 41.59 -13.71
C GLY A 17 -36.59 41.70 -15.01
N LEU A 18 -35.49 42.45 -14.98
CA LEU A 18 -34.48 42.35 -16.03
C LEU A 18 -33.98 40.90 -16.02
N VAL A 19 -34.27 40.16 -17.10
CA VAL A 19 -33.62 38.88 -17.34
C VAL A 19 -32.24 39.24 -17.87
N ASN A 20 -31.24 39.20 -17.01
CA ASN A 20 -29.87 39.49 -17.44
C ASN A 20 -29.37 38.30 -18.28
N ALA A 21 -28.80 38.57 -19.46
CA ALA A 21 -27.94 37.60 -20.13
C ALA A 21 -26.86 37.14 -19.16
N GLY A 22 -26.52 35.86 -19.25
CA GLY A 22 -25.55 35.29 -18.35
C GLY A 22 -25.37 33.80 -18.53
N CYS A 23 -24.28 33.33 -17.96
CA CYS A 23 -24.01 31.93 -17.77
C CYS A 23 -24.46 31.52 -16.36
N MET A 24 -25.07 30.36 -16.24
CA MET A 24 -25.45 29.73 -14.98
C MET A 24 -24.74 28.39 -14.89
N ASP A 25 -23.97 28.22 -13.83
CA ASP A 25 -23.23 27.01 -13.48
C ASP A 25 -23.97 26.31 -12.34
N ASP A 26 -24.20 25.01 -12.41
CA ASP A 26 -24.98 24.28 -11.39
C ASP A 26 -24.11 23.61 -10.31
N ASP A 27 -22.82 23.39 -10.57
CA ASP A 27 -21.84 22.82 -9.62
C ASP A 27 -20.90 23.87 -8.98
N GLY A 28 -20.88 25.10 -9.51
CA GLY A 28 -20.14 26.21 -8.95
C GLY A 28 -18.79 26.50 -9.58
N GLY A 29 -18.54 26.05 -10.82
CA GLY A 29 -17.40 26.50 -11.61
C GLY A 29 -16.65 25.35 -12.24
N LYS A 30 -15.37 25.21 -11.89
CA LYS A 30 -14.55 24.06 -12.30
C LYS A 30 -14.53 23.03 -11.17
N ASP A 31 -15.67 22.40 -10.90
CA ASP A 31 -15.77 21.31 -9.93
C ASP A 31 -15.80 19.93 -10.60
N ILE A 32 -14.61 19.41 -10.88
CA ILE A 32 -14.44 18.09 -11.52
C ILE A 32 -14.97 16.91 -10.70
N TYR A 33 -15.40 17.09 -9.45
CA TYR A 33 -15.86 16.00 -8.57
C TYR A 33 -17.38 15.93 -8.43
N THR A 34 -18.10 16.93 -8.95
CA THR A 34 -19.56 16.98 -8.97
C THR A 34 -20.02 16.92 -10.42
N GLU A 35 -21.10 16.19 -10.71
CA GLU A 35 -21.68 16.20 -12.06
C GLU A 35 -22.49 17.50 -12.22
N GLY A 36 -22.17 18.26 -13.27
CA GLY A 36 -22.77 19.56 -13.54
C GLY A 36 -22.93 19.92 -15.02
N SER A 37 -23.34 21.18 -15.22
CA SER A 37 -23.58 21.81 -16.50
C SER A 37 -23.60 23.34 -16.44
N ALA A 38 -22.95 23.95 -17.42
CA ALA A 38 -23.05 25.37 -17.71
C ALA A 38 -24.14 25.68 -18.76
N THR A 39 -25.07 26.55 -18.39
CA THR A 39 -26.17 27.03 -19.24
C THR A 39 -26.00 28.51 -19.60
N PHE A 40 -25.97 28.81 -20.90
CA PHE A 40 -25.86 30.17 -21.42
C PHE A 40 -27.21 30.70 -21.90
N LYS A 41 -27.60 31.87 -21.40
CA LYS A 41 -28.83 32.58 -21.81
C LYS A 41 -28.52 33.91 -22.47
N GLY A 42 -29.23 34.20 -23.56
CA GLY A 42 -29.18 35.49 -24.24
C GLY A 42 -29.87 36.60 -23.44
N ASP A 43 -29.79 37.83 -23.96
CA ASP A 43 -30.44 39.02 -23.37
C ASP A 43 -31.98 38.90 -23.31
N ASP A 44 -32.55 38.05 -24.16
CA ASP A 44 -33.98 37.72 -24.18
C ASP A 44 -34.36 36.60 -23.20
N GLY A 45 -33.39 36.06 -22.47
CA GLY A 45 -33.55 34.94 -21.56
C GLY A 45 -33.64 33.56 -22.22
N ILE A 46 -33.52 33.48 -23.56
CA ILE A 46 -33.53 32.22 -24.28
C ILE A 46 -32.22 31.48 -24.04
N ILE A 47 -32.30 30.18 -23.77
CA ILE A 47 -31.13 29.32 -23.65
C ILE A 47 -30.50 29.17 -25.03
N ILE A 48 -29.25 29.61 -25.17
CA ILE A 48 -28.50 29.56 -26.41
C ILE A 48 -27.62 28.30 -26.43
N HIS A 49 -27.06 27.91 -25.28
CA HIS A 49 -26.15 26.77 -25.21
C HIS A 49 -26.18 26.11 -23.82
N ILE A 50 -25.94 24.80 -23.81
CA ILE A 50 -25.74 23.99 -22.60
C ILE A 50 -24.51 23.13 -22.85
N THR A 51 -23.55 23.15 -21.93
CA THR A 51 -22.46 22.19 -21.87
C THR A 51 -22.60 21.43 -20.56
N SER A 52 -22.71 20.11 -20.64
CA SER A 52 -22.75 19.23 -19.48
C SER A 52 -21.41 18.52 -19.33
N ASP A 53 -21.11 18.14 -18.10
CA ASP A 53 -19.88 17.41 -17.85
C ASP A 53 -19.95 16.00 -18.44
N SER A 54 -18.81 15.54 -18.92
CA SER A 54 -18.75 14.19 -19.49
C SER A 54 -17.36 13.60 -19.38
N CYS A 55 -17.30 12.30 -19.17
CA CYS A 55 -16.03 11.59 -19.17
C CYS A 55 -15.49 11.53 -20.60
N ALA A 56 -14.17 11.64 -20.76
CA ALA A 56 -13.53 11.60 -22.06
C ALA A 56 -12.20 10.84 -22.01
N ILE A 57 -11.84 10.17 -23.10
CA ILE A 57 -10.50 9.60 -23.28
C ILE A 57 -9.74 10.32 -24.39
N LYS A 58 -8.45 10.55 -24.16
CA LYS A 58 -7.53 11.09 -25.17
C LYS A 58 -7.15 9.99 -26.16
N ILE A 59 -7.48 10.19 -27.44
CA ILE A 59 -7.15 9.23 -28.51
C ILE A 59 -5.87 9.73 -29.22
N GLU A 60 -4.77 9.03 -29.02
CA GLU A 60 -3.44 9.43 -29.54
C GLU A 60 -3.30 9.29 -31.07
N GLU A 61 -4.19 8.54 -31.74
CA GLU A 61 -3.99 8.10 -33.13
C GLU A 61 -4.42 9.07 -34.24
N ARG A 62 -4.87 10.29 -33.91
CA ARG A 62 -5.10 11.32 -34.93
C ARG A 62 -4.43 12.61 -34.53
N GLN A 63 -3.16 12.77 -34.89
CA GLN A 63 -2.63 14.10 -35.09
C GLN A 63 -3.44 14.74 -36.23
N SER A 64 -4.35 15.64 -35.87
CA SER A 64 -4.84 16.64 -36.80
C SER A 64 -3.62 17.34 -37.41
N GLU A 65 -3.63 17.64 -38.71
CA GLU A 65 -2.57 18.40 -39.38
C GLU A 65 -2.30 19.77 -38.71
N ASN A 66 -3.20 20.21 -37.82
CA ASN A 66 -3.13 21.43 -37.03
C ASN A 66 -2.84 21.21 -35.52
N GLY A 67 -2.52 19.99 -35.07
CA GLY A 67 -2.21 19.69 -33.67
C GLY A 67 -3.41 19.63 -32.72
N ALA A 68 -4.65 19.61 -33.25
CA ALA A 68 -5.85 19.48 -32.43
C ALA A 68 -5.99 18.06 -31.83
N GLU A 69 -6.24 17.98 -30.53
CA GLU A 69 -6.45 16.73 -29.80
C GLU A 69 -7.88 16.20 -30.02
N TYR A 70 -8.02 14.90 -30.26
CA TYR A 70 -9.32 14.23 -30.36
C TYR A 70 -9.68 13.55 -29.04
N LEU A 71 -10.81 13.94 -28.48
CA LEU A 71 -11.36 13.39 -27.24
C LEU A 71 -12.71 12.74 -27.54
N GLN A 72 -12.92 11.53 -27.05
CA GLN A 72 -14.17 10.79 -27.21
C GLN A 72 -14.94 10.80 -25.89
N GLY A 73 -16.16 11.35 -25.91
CA GLY A 73 -17.09 11.32 -24.78
C GLY A 73 -17.56 9.90 -24.46
N LEU A 74 -17.58 9.57 -23.17
CA LEU A 74 -17.92 8.27 -22.60
C LEU A 74 -18.78 8.45 -21.34
N LEU A 75 -19.48 7.39 -20.95
CA LEU A 75 -20.20 7.34 -19.67
C LEU A 75 -19.25 7.20 -18.48
N SER A 76 -18.13 6.50 -18.67
CA SER A 76 -17.06 6.37 -17.69
C SER A 76 -15.72 6.10 -18.38
N CYS A 77 -14.62 6.40 -17.70
CA CYS A 77 -13.27 6.02 -18.12
C CYS A 77 -12.34 5.81 -16.92
N ASN A 78 -11.25 5.08 -17.11
CA ASN A 78 -10.18 4.94 -16.13
C ASN A 78 -8.80 4.91 -16.80
N GLY A 79 -7.74 5.00 -15.99
CA GLY A 79 -6.36 4.94 -16.46
C GLY A 79 -5.76 6.28 -16.88
N SER A 80 -4.54 6.25 -17.42
CA SER A 80 -3.71 7.44 -17.64
C SER A 80 -4.28 8.46 -18.63
N ASN A 81 -5.21 8.03 -19.47
CA ASN A 81 -5.80 8.80 -20.55
C ASN A 81 -7.26 9.20 -20.28
N CYS A 82 -7.72 9.09 -19.02
CA CYS A 82 -9.07 9.49 -18.61
C CYS A 82 -9.12 10.96 -18.16
N TYR A 83 -10.10 11.68 -18.70
CA TYR A 83 -10.35 13.11 -18.48
C TYR A 83 -11.84 13.31 -18.21
N VAL A 84 -12.17 14.45 -17.60
CA VAL A 84 -13.50 15.03 -17.60
C VAL A 84 -13.50 16.24 -18.54
N LEU A 85 -14.53 16.35 -19.37
CA LEU A 85 -14.89 17.58 -20.05
C LEU A 85 -15.77 18.36 -19.09
N GLU A 86 -15.24 19.43 -18.52
CA GLU A 86 -15.91 20.32 -17.60
C GLU A 86 -16.65 21.41 -18.37
N GLY A 87 -17.93 21.60 -18.12
CA GLY A 87 -18.72 22.73 -18.61
C GLY A 87 -18.90 23.78 -17.55
N TYR A 88 -18.21 24.93 -17.67
CA TYR A 88 -18.19 25.96 -16.63
C TYR A 88 -18.43 27.37 -17.15
N CYS A 89 -18.87 28.26 -16.26
CA CYS A 89 -19.02 29.68 -16.54
C CYS A 89 -17.72 30.46 -16.32
N SER A 90 -17.06 30.90 -17.39
CA SER A 90 -15.87 31.76 -17.28
C SER A 90 -16.25 33.23 -16.99
N GLU A 91 -15.36 33.96 -16.31
CA GLU A 91 -15.54 35.40 -16.04
C GLU A 91 -15.51 36.25 -17.33
N TYR A 92 -14.95 35.70 -18.42
CA TYR A 92 -14.83 36.38 -19.71
C TYR A 92 -15.97 35.94 -20.64
N GLN A 93 -17.07 36.67 -20.59
CA GLN A 93 -18.32 36.38 -21.33
C GLN A 93 -18.28 36.61 -22.85
N ASP A 94 -17.14 36.98 -23.44
CA ASP A 94 -17.09 37.45 -24.82
C ASP A 94 -17.17 36.34 -25.89
N SER A 95 -17.16 35.06 -25.51
CA SER A 95 -17.18 33.96 -26.48
C SER A 95 -17.87 32.69 -25.95
N PHE A 96 -18.85 32.19 -26.72
CA PHE A 96 -19.54 30.90 -26.51
C PHE A 96 -18.61 29.68 -26.57
N ILE A 97 -17.35 29.86 -26.99
CA ILE A 97 -16.44 28.78 -27.38
C ILE A 97 -15.58 28.32 -26.19
N ASP A 98 -15.45 29.13 -25.13
CA ASP A 98 -14.51 28.91 -24.03
C ASP A 98 -15.13 28.32 -22.74
N ALA A 99 -16.38 27.86 -22.83
CA ALA A 99 -17.15 27.33 -21.70
C ALA A 99 -16.81 25.88 -21.32
N ARG A 100 -15.70 25.35 -21.82
CA ARG A 100 -15.34 23.96 -21.58
C ARG A 100 -13.85 23.72 -21.50
N GLU A 101 -13.44 22.82 -20.61
CA GLU A 101 -12.04 22.44 -20.44
C GLU A 101 -11.94 20.93 -20.23
N PHE A 102 -10.87 20.33 -20.74
CA PHE A 102 -10.57 18.92 -20.48
C PHE A 102 -9.57 18.83 -19.34
N ILE A 103 -10.02 18.28 -18.22
CA ILE A 103 -9.23 18.16 -17.00
C ILE A 103 -8.96 16.67 -16.75
N LYS A 104 -7.70 16.34 -16.46
CA LYS A 104 -7.32 14.94 -16.21
C LYS A 104 -7.92 14.48 -14.87
N CYS A 105 -8.65 13.37 -14.86
CA CYS A 105 -9.10 12.80 -13.61
C CYS A 105 -7.92 12.14 -12.87
N PRO A 106 -7.79 12.33 -11.55
CA PRO A 106 -6.82 11.60 -10.74
C PRO A 106 -7.02 10.09 -10.82
N ASN A 107 -8.29 9.66 -10.89
CA ASN A 107 -8.71 8.26 -10.89
C ASN A 107 -9.65 7.95 -12.08
N GLU A 108 -10.79 7.32 -11.79
CA GLU A 108 -11.88 7.06 -12.73
C GLU A 108 -12.76 8.30 -12.86
N CYS A 109 -13.31 8.51 -14.06
CA CYS A 109 -14.44 9.39 -14.29
C CYS A 109 -15.70 8.54 -14.45
N LYS A 110 -16.80 8.97 -13.84
CA LYS A 110 -18.10 8.33 -13.99
C LYS A 110 -19.22 9.37 -13.99
N ASN A 111 -20.09 9.30 -15.00
CA ASN A 111 -21.23 10.21 -15.18
C ASN A 111 -20.82 11.70 -15.14
N GLY A 112 -19.74 12.06 -15.84
CA GLY A 112 -19.31 13.45 -15.91
C GLY A 112 -18.55 13.96 -14.68
N ALA A 113 -18.37 13.18 -13.63
CA ALA A 113 -17.53 13.56 -12.48
C ALA A 113 -16.33 12.63 -12.32
N CYS A 114 -15.17 13.18 -11.97
CA CYS A 114 -14.05 12.41 -11.44
C CYS A 114 -14.45 11.84 -10.07
N LEU A 115 -14.09 10.59 -9.84
CA LEU A 115 -14.13 10.06 -8.50
C LEU A 115 -12.99 10.70 -7.70
N GLU A 116 -13.34 11.32 -6.57
CA GLU A 116 -12.36 11.61 -5.54
C GLU A 116 -11.53 10.34 -5.29
N GLU A 117 -10.30 10.52 -4.82
CA GLU A 117 -9.66 9.40 -4.14
C GLU A 117 -10.62 9.03 -3.01
N THR A 118 -11.45 8.00 -3.21
CA THR A 118 -11.99 7.26 -2.09
C THR A 118 -10.73 6.86 -1.39
N ASP A 119 -10.41 7.54 -0.28
CA ASP A 119 -9.43 7.11 0.71
C ASP A 119 -9.55 5.60 0.66
N ASN A 120 -8.56 4.93 0.05
CA ASN A 120 -8.54 3.48 -0.08
C ASN A 120 -9.03 3.03 1.28
N ILE A 121 -10.23 2.43 1.39
CA ILE A 121 -10.81 2.17 2.70
C ILE A 121 -9.77 1.30 3.38
N LYS A 122 -8.96 1.96 4.22
CA LYS A 122 -7.82 1.40 4.91
C LYS A 122 -8.53 0.54 5.91
N THR A 123 -8.77 -0.69 5.51
CA THR A 123 -9.32 -1.70 6.40
C THR A 123 -8.18 -1.96 7.36
N CYS A 124 -8.14 -1.16 8.44
CA CYS A 124 -7.14 -1.30 9.47
C CYS A 124 -7.20 -2.75 9.94
N ILE A 125 -6.07 -3.44 9.82
CA ILE A 125 -5.96 -4.77 10.36
C ILE A 125 -5.70 -4.58 11.86
N LEU A 126 -6.62 -5.11 12.66
CA LEU A 126 -6.49 -5.21 14.12
C LEU A 126 -6.03 -6.61 14.55
N GLU A 127 -5.91 -7.54 13.60
CA GLU A 127 -5.58 -8.94 13.85
C GLU A 127 -4.08 -9.24 13.58
N PRO A 128 -3.35 -9.83 14.53
CA PRO A 128 -1.98 -10.29 14.34
C PRO A 128 -1.81 -11.29 13.18
N GLY A 129 -0.62 -11.31 12.56
CA GLY A 129 -0.23 -12.33 11.56
C GLY A 129 -0.84 -12.18 10.17
N LYS A 130 -1.59 -11.11 9.89
CA LYS A 130 -2.14 -10.82 8.56
C LYS A 130 -1.23 -9.88 7.78
N ALA A 131 -0.90 -10.26 6.55
CA ALA A 131 -0.15 -9.42 5.62
C ALA A 131 -1.06 -8.37 4.94
N TYR A 132 -0.57 -7.14 4.76
CA TYR A 132 -1.29 -6.08 4.03
C TYR A 132 -0.38 -5.28 3.10
N TYR A 133 -0.95 -4.55 2.14
CA TYR A 133 -0.21 -3.70 1.21
C TYR A 133 -0.23 -2.23 1.66
N PRO A 134 0.93 -1.53 1.74
CA PRO A 134 1.03 -0.25 2.43
C PRO A 134 0.58 0.96 1.62
N GLY A 135 0.12 1.99 2.35
CA GLY A 135 -0.25 3.31 1.83
C GLY A 135 -0.27 4.41 2.90
N THR A 136 0.75 4.45 3.77
CA THR A 136 1.00 5.33 4.95
C THR A 136 0.61 4.75 6.33
N GLU A 137 1.59 4.04 6.91
CA GLU A 137 2.04 3.98 8.33
C GLU A 137 1.03 3.92 9.50
N LYS A 138 -0.28 3.76 9.28
CA LYS A 138 -1.30 3.90 10.33
C LYS A 138 -2.30 2.73 10.46
N CYS A 139 -1.87 1.49 10.22
CA CYS A 139 -2.80 0.35 10.13
C CYS A 139 -2.41 -0.93 10.90
N CYS A 140 -1.81 -0.84 12.09
CA CYS A 140 -1.66 -2.00 12.99
C CYS A 140 -2.33 -1.83 14.38
N GLY A 141 -3.08 -0.74 14.62
CA GLY A 141 -3.62 -0.47 15.96
C GLY A 141 -2.50 -0.34 17.00
N ASP A 142 -2.54 -1.18 18.04
CA ASP A 142 -1.49 -1.30 19.08
C ASP A 142 -0.33 -2.24 18.68
N LEU A 143 -0.46 -2.98 17.57
CA LEU A 143 0.55 -3.92 17.06
C LEU A 143 1.64 -3.19 16.27
N LYS A 144 2.82 -3.80 16.15
CA LYS A 144 3.94 -3.25 15.37
C LYS A 144 3.89 -3.76 13.93
N SER A 145 4.09 -2.86 12.96
CA SER A 145 4.38 -3.25 11.58
C SER A 145 5.81 -3.76 11.50
N ILE A 146 5.99 -4.98 10.98
CA ILE A 146 7.29 -5.61 10.86
C ILE A 146 7.66 -5.88 9.41
N PHE A 147 8.97 -5.95 9.15
CA PHE A 147 9.56 -6.16 7.83
C PHE A 147 10.70 -7.19 7.91
N GLY A 148 10.76 -8.10 6.93
CA GLY A 148 11.79 -9.13 6.81
C GLY A 148 11.36 -10.50 7.34
N SER A 149 12.12 -11.54 6.98
CA SER A 149 11.92 -12.90 7.45
C SER A 149 13.24 -13.67 7.60
N GLU A 150 13.28 -14.63 8.52
CA GLU A 150 14.38 -15.58 8.68
C GLU A 150 14.36 -16.65 7.56
N LEU A 151 15.50 -16.86 6.91
CA LEU A 151 15.70 -17.93 5.92
C LEU A 151 15.99 -19.27 6.63
N GLU A 152 15.86 -20.39 5.91
CA GLU A 152 16.17 -21.74 6.45
C GLU A 152 17.60 -21.88 7.00
N ASP A 153 18.54 -21.09 6.50
CA ASP A 153 19.94 -21.07 6.95
C ASP A 153 20.18 -20.13 8.15
N GLY A 154 19.11 -19.53 8.68
CA GLY A 154 19.13 -18.60 9.79
C GLY A 154 19.66 -17.22 9.43
N ARG A 155 19.80 -16.85 8.16
CA ARG A 155 20.08 -15.46 7.79
C ARG A 155 18.77 -14.66 7.73
N CYS A 156 18.84 -13.41 8.16
CA CYS A 156 17.75 -12.46 7.98
C CYS A 156 17.75 -11.93 6.56
N TRP A 157 16.62 -12.08 5.87
CA TRP A 157 16.44 -11.45 4.58
C TRP A 157 15.68 -10.14 4.74
N CYS A 158 16.44 -9.05 4.68
CA CYS A 158 15.91 -7.71 4.47
C CYS A 158 16.59 -7.17 3.22
N THR A 159 15.82 -6.81 2.20
CA THR A 159 16.38 -6.24 0.97
C THR A 159 16.63 -4.74 1.19
N GLU A 160 17.86 -4.42 1.62
CA GLU A 160 18.59 -3.15 1.49
C GLU A 160 18.53 -2.09 2.62
N GLU A 161 19.53 -1.18 2.59
CA GLU A 161 19.91 -0.15 3.58
C GLU A 161 18.85 0.94 3.82
N ASP A 162 17.78 0.95 3.00
CA ASP A 162 16.82 2.05 2.92
C ASP A 162 15.45 1.72 3.56
N ASN A 163 15.32 0.62 4.32
CA ASN A 163 14.07 0.18 4.99
C ASN A 163 12.86 -0.07 4.05
N SER A 164 13.06 -0.10 2.74
CA SER A 164 12.03 -0.43 1.75
C SER A 164 11.98 -1.94 1.51
N CYS A 165 11.46 -2.70 2.48
CA CYS A 165 11.12 -4.09 2.22
C CYS A 165 9.96 -4.14 1.23
N VAL A 166 10.18 -4.69 0.03
CA VAL A 166 9.14 -4.86 -1.01
C VAL A 166 8.16 -6.01 -0.66
N GLY A 167 8.18 -6.47 0.59
CA GLY A 167 7.22 -7.42 1.14
C GLY A 167 6.02 -6.71 1.76
N ALA A 168 4.86 -7.37 1.74
CA ALA A 168 3.69 -6.91 2.48
C ALA A 168 4.02 -6.83 3.99
N PRO A 169 3.94 -5.67 4.67
CA PRO A 169 4.07 -5.60 6.12
C PRO A 169 3.08 -6.55 6.80
N ILE A 170 3.55 -7.16 7.88
CA ILE A 170 2.75 -7.99 8.79
C ILE A 170 2.56 -7.19 10.08
N CYS A 171 1.37 -7.25 10.69
CA CYS A 171 1.18 -6.72 12.05
C CYS A 171 1.45 -7.85 13.05
N ALA A 172 2.37 -7.64 13.99
CA ALA A 172 2.75 -8.62 15.01
C ALA A 172 2.81 -7.98 16.42
N PRO A 173 2.59 -8.77 17.48
CA PRO A 173 2.64 -8.32 18.86
C PRO A 173 4.05 -8.19 19.46
N CYS A 174 5.09 -7.89 18.68
CA CYS A 174 6.46 -7.83 19.21
C CYS A 174 6.60 -6.87 20.43
N GLY A 175 7.35 -7.29 21.43
CA GLY A 175 7.62 -6.61 22.69
C GLY A 175 6.83 -7.18 23.87
N ASN A 176 6.15 -8.31 23.68
CA ASN A 176 5.46 -9.06 24.74
C ASN A 176 6.40 -10.06 25.46
N GLY A 177 7.61 -10.31 24.93
CA GLY A 177 8.59 -11.25 25.47
C GLY A 177 8.37 -12.71 25.05
N GLU A 178 7.45 -13.00 24.13
CA GLU A 178 7.18 -14.34 23.61
C GLU A 178 7.38 -14.37 22.09
N CYS A 179 8.11 -15.36 21.56
CA CYS A 179 8.29 -15.50 20.12
C CYS A 179 7.17 -16.36 19.49
N GLU A 180 6.19 -15.71 18.87
CA GLU A 180 4.97 -16.34 18.39
C GLU A 180 5.00 -16.63 16.87
N ASN A 181 5.57 -17.79 16.50
CA ASN A 181 5.68 -18.21 15.09
C ASN A 181 4.34 -18.21 14.31
N GLU A 182 3.20 -18.37 15.00
CA GLU A 182 1.87 -18.33 14.37
C GLU A 182 1.52 -16.94 13.79
N TYR A 183 2.15 -15.88 14.31
CA TYR A 183 2.03 -14.51 13.81
C TYR A 183 3.19 -14.11 12.89
N GLY A 184 4.05 -15.07 12.55
CA GLY A 184 5.21 -14.85 11.68
C GLY A 184 6.37 -14.15 12.39
N GLU A 185 6.40 -14.17 13.73
CA GLU A 185 7.53 -13.63 14.49
C GLU A 185 8.77 -14.52 14.34
N ASP A 186 9.91 -13.87 14.12
CA ASP A 186 11.22 -14.49 14.07
C ASP A 186 12.31 -13.51 14.56
N LYS A 187 13.55 -14.00 14.65
CA LYS A 187 14.66 -13.20 15.17
C LYS A 187 14.99 -11.97 14.33
N CYS A 188 14.51 -11.92 13.09
CA CYS A 188 14.80 -10.86 12.14
C CYS A 188 13.77 -9.74 12.24
N ASN A 189 12.53 -10.08 12.57
CA ASN A 189 11.42 -9.13 12.55
C ASN A 189 10.89 -8.77 13.97
N CYS A 190 11.07 -9.64 14.97
CA CYS A 190 10.84 -9.39 16.39
C CYS A 190 12.08 -9.82 17.21
N PRO A 191 13.25 -9.18 17.02
CA PRO A 191 14.49 -9.61 17.66
C PRO A 191 14.43 -9.58 19.19
N GLU A 192 13.65 -8.69 19.80
CA GLU A 192 13.53 -8.61 21.27
C GLU A 192 12.84 -9.85 21.85
N ASP A 193 11.84 -10.40 21.18
CA ASP A 193 11.06 -11.56 21.65
C ASP A 193 11.62 -12.89 21.11
N CYS A 194 12.13 -12.87 19.88
CA CYS A 194 12.67 -14.03 19.17
C CYS A 194 14.20 -14.12 19.22
N SER A 195 14.82 -13.43 20.18
CA SER A 195 16.23 -13.62 20.47
C SER A 195 16.48 -15.09 20.81
N LEU A 196 17.19 -15.80 19.92
CA LEU A 196 17.63 -17.17 20.15
C LEU A 196 18.40 -17.34 21.45
N SER A 197 18.84 -16.26 22.13
CA SER A 197 19.45 -16.30 23.46
C SER A 197 18.66 -17.18 24.43
N ASP A 198 17.34 -17.27 24.26
CA ASP A 198 16.46 -18.00 25.16
C ASP A 198 15.88 -19.28 24.53
N VAL A 199 16.58 -19.91 23.57
CA VAL A 199 16.39 -21.35 23.40
C VAL A 199 16.91 -22.01 24.67
N GLU A 200 16.01 -22.15 25.63
CA GLU A 200 16.20 -23.01 26.77
C GLU A 200 16.66 -24.38 26.25
N CYS A 201 17.55 -25.03 27.00
CA CYS A 201 18.12 -26.31 26.62
C CYS A 201 17.05 -27.41 26.80
N GLU A 202 15.99 -27.36 26.00
CA GLU A 202 14.88 -28.30 26.02
C GLU A 202 15.12 -29.47 25.06
N LEU A 203 15.75 -29.18 23.93
CA LEU A 203 16.11 -30.17 22.90
C LEU A 203 17.50 -30.73 23.19
N ILE A 204 17.54 -31.89 23.87
CA ILE A 204 18.77 -32.65 24.13
C ILE A 204 19.53 -32.82 22.82
N SER A 205 20.86 -32.62 22.87
CA SER A 205 21.77 -32.67 21.72
C SER A 205 21.69 -31.50 20.73
N LEU A 206 20.94 -30.43 21.01
CA LEU A 206 21.05 -29.18 20.25
C LEU A 206 22.44 -28.55 20.48
N ARG A 207 23.06 -27.99 19.42
CA ARG A 207 24.36 -27.30 19.51
C ARG A 207 24.19 -25.81 19.25
N LYS A 208 24.81 -24.99 20.09
CA LYS A 208 24.76 -23.53 19.95
C LYS A 208 26.02 -22.89 20.55
N ASP A 209 26.65 -21.99 19.81
CA ASP A 209 27.79 -21.16 20.26
C ASP A 209 28.95 -21.93 20.94
N GLY A 210 29.25 -23.13 20.43
CA GLY A 210 30.31 -23.98 20.99
C GLY A 210 29.92 -24.69 22.29
N ASN A 211 28.63 -24.70 22.63
CA ASN A 211 28.00 -25.51 23.66
C ASN A 211 27.05 -26.54 23.02
N TYR A 212 26.62 -27.51 23.81
CA TYR A 212 25.56 -28.46 23.47
C TYR A 212 24.58 -28.58 24.63
N CYS A 213 23.35 -28.95 24.32
CA CYS A 213 22.32 -29.16 25.31
C CYS A 213 22.44 -30.59 25.89
N SER A 214 22.82 -30.69 27.16
CA SER A 214 23.06 -31.96 27.84
C SER A 214 21.75 -32.69 28.20
N TYR A 215 21.86 -33.94 28.67
CA TYR A 215 20.72 -34.68 29.20
C TYR A 215 20.08 -34.03 30.42
N ASN A 216 20.82 -33.16 31.13
CA ASN A 216 20.33 -32.42 32.29
C ASN A 216 19.57 -31.15 31.90
N LYS A 217 19.35 -30.90 30.60
CA LYS A 217 18.79 -29.65 30.10
C LYS A 217 19.65 -28.42 30.48
N GLU A 218 20.98 -28.62 30.53
CA GLU A 218 21.95 -27.55 30.74
C GLU A 218 22.87 -27.39 29.53
N TRP A 219 23.22 -26.15 29.21
CA TRP A 219 24.20 -25.85 28.17
C TRP A 219 25.61 -26.18 28.66
N GLU A 220 26.21 -27.21 28.08
CA GLU A 220 27.56 -27.65 28.40
C GLU A 220 28.53 -27.32 27.28
N LYS A 221 29.76 -26.98 27.64
CA LYS A 221 30.79 -26.59 26.65
C LYS A 221 31.25 -27.81 25.86
N GLN A 222 31.33 -27.66 24.54
CA GLN A 222 31.83 -28.73 23.70
C GLN A 222 33.31 -29.04 24.00
N LYS A 223 33.57 -30.34 24.12
CA LYS A 223 34.84 -30.93 24.49
C LYS A 223 35.85 -30.88 23.32
N LYS A 224 37.12 -30.76 23.68
CA LYS A 224 38.26 -30.72 22.74
C LYS A 224 38.59 -32.15 22.27
N VAL A 225 39.49 -32.24 21.28
CA VAL A 225 40.05 -33.51 20.82
C VAL A 225 40.70 -34.26 21.99
N SER A 226 40.56 -35.59 21.99
CA SER A 226 41.02 -36.55 23.01
C SER A 226 40.35 -36.44 24.38
N ALA A 227 39.28 -35.63 24.52
CA ALA A 227 38.46 -35.65 25.71
C ALA A 227 37.44 -36.80 25.64
N GLU A 228 37.09 -37.37 26.81
CA GLU A 228 36.08 -38.41 26.93
C GLU A 228 34.68 -37.88 26.56
N CYS A 229 33.92 -38.66 25.80
CA CYS A 229 32.56 -38.33 25.34
C CYS A 229 31.66 -39.56 25.32
N GLU A 230 30.35 -39.34 25.43
CA GLU A 230 29.34 -40.40 25.27
C GLU A 230 28.60 -40.28 23.92
N ASN A 231 28.49 -39.06 23.39
CA ASN A 231 27.85 -38.80 22.10
C ASN A 231 28.60 -37.75 21.25
N ASN A 232 28.22 -37.68 19.97
CA ASN A 232 28.85 -36.82 18.97
C ASN A 232 28.73 -35.31 19.27
N PHE A 233 27.64 -34.89 19.90
CA PHE A 233 27.33 -33.47 20.13
C PHE A 233 28.22 -32.86 21.22
N GLU A 234 28.73 -33.69 22.13
CA GLU A 234 29.72 -33.28 23.13
C GLU A 234 31.02 -32.81 22.50
N CYS A 235 31.38 -33.33 21.32
CA CYS A 235 32.65 -33.04 20.68
C CYS A 235 32.56 -31.82 19.75
N LYS A 236 33.55 -30.92 19.82
CA LYS A 236 33.65 -29.79 18.86
C LYS A 236 33.63 -30.25 17.40
N SER A 237 34.26 -31.39 17.13
CA SER A 237 34.34 -32.03 15.81
C SER A 237 33.04 -32.71 15.35
N ASN A 238 32.02 -32.80 16.22
CA ASN A 238 30.82 -33.60 16.01
C ASN A 238 31.06 -35.12 15.92
N VAL A 239 32.17 -35.61 16.47
CA VAL A 239 32.55 -37.01 16.35
C VAL A 239 33.13 -37.54 17.66
N CYS A 240 32.41 -38.48 18.24
CA CYS A 240 32.79 -39.30 19.38
C CYS A 240 32.94 -40.76 18.92
N ILE A 241 34.15 -41.33 18.99
CA ILE A 241 34.38 -42.73 18.65
C ILE A 241 35.13 -43.39 19.79
N SER A 242 34.66 -44.57 20.20
CA SER A 242 35.28 -45.34 21.28
C SER A 242 35.41 -44.55 22.60
N GLY A 243 34.45 -43.66 22.87
CA GLY A 243 34.43 -42.86 24.09
C GLY A 243 35.32 -41.62 24.05
N GLU A 244 35.93 -41.27 22.91
CA GLU A 244 36.81 -40.10 22.80
C GLU A 244 36.47 -39.19 21.60
N CYS A 245 36.60 -37.88 21.83
CA CYS A 245 36.44 -36.89 20.78
C CYS A 245 37.63 -36.89 19.83
N ILE A 246 37.39 -37.01 18.54
CA ILE A 246 38.46 -37.06 17.52
C ILE A 246 38.40 -35.85 16.59
N SER A 247 39.54 -35.40 16.08
CA SER A 247 39.59 -34.22 15.21
C SER A 247 38.89 -34.46 13.86
N GLU A 248 38.12 -33.48 13.39
CA GLU A 248 37.48 -33.49 12.07
C GLU A 248 38.52 -33.71 10.94
N GLY A 249 39.72 -33.15 11.10
CA GLY A 249 40.81 -33.31 10.14
C GLY A 249 41.30 -34.75 9.97
N LEU A 250 41.26 -35.59 11.02
CA LEU A 250 41.64 -37.00 10.92
C LEU A 250 40.62 -37.77 10.07
N ILE A 251 39.32 -37.54 10.30
CA ILE A 251 38.26 -38.19 9.53
C ILE A 251 38.26 -37.73 8.08
N LYS A 252 38.44 -36.42 7.84
CA LYS A 252 38.57 -35.90 6.47
C LYS A 252 39.72 -36.57 5.71
N LYS A 253 40.87 -36.81 6.37
CA LYS A 253 42.00 -37.55 5.77
C LYS A 253 41.65 -39.01 5.48
N ILE A 254 40.99 -39.70 6.40
CA ILE A 254 40.56 -41.10 6.21
C ILE A 254 39.56 -41.21 5.06
N LEU A 255 38.55 -40.33 5.00
CA LEU A 255 37.57 -40.30 3.93
C LEU A 255 38.22 -40.00 2.57
N ASN A 256 39.19 -39.07 2.51
CA ASN A 256 39.92 -38.79 1.28
C ASN A 256 40.78 -39.96 0.83
N TRP A 257 41.43 -40.66 1.75
CA TRP A 257 42.19 -41.88 1.45
C TRP A 257 41.27 -42.99 0.92
N PHE A 258 40.11 -43.21 1.56
CA PHE A 258 39.13 -44.20 1.15
C PHE A 258 38.53 -43.88 -0.23
N LYS A 259 38.18 -42.61 -0.47
CA LYS A 259 37.73 -42.14 -1.80
C LYS A 259 38.76 -42.44 -2.88
N LYS A 260 40.04 -42.14 -2.63
CA LYS A 260 41.13 -42.42 -3.57
C LYS A 260 41.34 -43.91 -3.83
N LEU A 261 41.11 -44.77 -2.82
CA LEU A 261 41.32 -46.21 -2.94
C LEU A 261 40.20 -46.92 -3.73
N PHE A 262 38.94 -46.48 -3.59
CA PHE A 262 37.78 -47.20 -4.13
C PHE A 262 37.03 -46.48 -5.25
N PHE A 263 37.17 -45.17 -5.36
CA PHE A 263 36.42 -44.34 -6.31
C PHE A 263 37.34 -43.52 -7.20
N GLY A 264 38.50 -44.10 -7.56
CA GLY A 264 39.60 -43.43 -8.26
C GLY A 264 39.14 -42.38 -9.27
N GLU A 265 39.44 -41.13 -8.96
CA GLU A 265 39.71 -40.08 -9.95
C GLU A 265 41.22 -40.04 -10.22
#